data_AF-A0A821UTA5-F1
#
_entry.id   AF-A0A821UTA5-F1
#
_cell.length_a   1.000
_cell.length_b   1.000
_cell.length_c   1.000
_cell.angle_alpha   90.00
_cell.angle_beta   90.00
_cell.angle_gamma   90.00
#
_symmetry.space_group_name_H-M   'P 1'
#
loop_
_entity.id
_entity.type
_entity.pdbx_description
1 polymer ?
#
loop_
_entity_poly.entity_id
_entity_poly.type
_entity_poly.pdbx_seq_one_letter_code
_entity_poly.pdbx_strand_id
1 'polypeptide(L)'
;MTEQAATFEDDDDDTFDYDHKFFDHGPFPDECENEVVAVETFTSCFIRRYNFCPMFFPGSLQDACQIAFNSQVIKERRPVLIYIHHDQSIFSNMFCSNIFCTEIIIEFLLENYIVWPWDITFESNKK
;
A
#
# COMPACT_ATOMS: atom_id res chain seq x y z
N MET A 1 -32.22 21.68 41.01
CA MET A 1 -30.88 21.51 40.42
C MET A 1 -30.58 20.03 40.53
N THR A 2 -30.91 19.30 39.48
CA THR A 2 -30.69 17.85 39.41
C THR A 2 -30.25 17.57 37.99
N GLU A 3 -28.94 17.37 37.85
CA GLU A 3 -28.24 17.15 36.60
C GLU A 3 -28.46 15.68 36.21
N GLN A 4 -29.18 15.43 35.12
CA GLN A 4 -29.24 14.11 34.50
C GLN A 4 -28.15 14.08 33.43
N ALA A 5 -27.08 13.33 33.71
CA ALA A 5 -26.06 13.01 32.73
C ALA A 5 -26.70 12.13 31.64
N ALA A 6 -26.77 12.64 30.41
CA ALA A 6 -27.08 11.84 29.25
C ALA A 6 -25.89 10.92 28.98
N THR A 7 -26.07 9.62 29.16
CA THR A 7 -25.18 8.59 28.63
C THR A 7 -25.34 8.58 27.11
N PHE A 8 -24.29 9.01 26.41
CA PHE A 8 -24.16 8.79 24.97
C PHE A 8 -23.78 7.32 24.79
N GLU A 9 -24.74 6.51 24.37
CA GLU A 9 -24.47 5.18 23.82
C GLU A 9 -23.97 5.43 22.39
N ASP A 10 -22.64 5.35 22.21
CA ASP A 10 -22.01 5.28 20.89
C ASP A 10 -22.40 3.94 20.26
N ASP A 11 -23.50 3.97 19.51
CA ASP A 11 -24.01 2.86 18.69
C ASP A 11 -23.23 2.83 17.36
N ASP A 12 -21.91 2.68 17.45
CA ASP A 12 -21.00 2.45 16.30
C ASP A 12 -20.75 0.94 16.18
N ASP A 13 -21.81 0.17 15.94
CA ASP A 13 -21.72 -1.24 15.52
C ASP A 13 -22.31 -1.42 14.12
N ASP A 14 -21.79 -0.65 13.16
CA ASP A 14 -21.74 -1.10 11.77
C ASP A 14 -20.66 -2.21 11.70
N THR A 15 -20.98 -3.40 12.23
CA THR A 15 -20.28 -4.63 11.90
C THR A 15 -20.48 -4.87 10.41
N PHE A 16 -19.61 -4.26 9.60
CA PHE A 16 -19.43 -4.64 8.22
C PHE A 16 -18.96 -6.09 8.22
N ASP A 17 -19.80 -6.98 7.72
CA ASP A 17 -19.50 -8.38 7.43
C ASP A 17 -18.46 -8.44 6.30
N TYR A 18 -17.21 -8.09 6.63
CA TYR A 18 -16.08 -8.14 5.72
C TYR A 18 -15.62 -9.59 5.64
N ASP A 19 -16.12 -10.26 4.61
CA ASP A 19 -15.71 -11.56 4.09
C ASP A 19 -14.25 -11.89 4.48
N HIS A 20 -14.07 -12.95 5.28
CA HIS A 20 -12.79 -13.43 5.85
C HIS A 20 -11.68 -13.76 4.81
N LYS A 21 -11.88 -13.44 3.53
CA LYS A 21 -10.99 -13.73 2.41
C LYS A 21 -9.72 -12.88 2.38
N PHE A 22 -9.66 -11.76 3.11
CA PHE A 22 -8.47 -10.88 3.06
C PHE A 22 -7.21 -11.51 3.70
N PHE A 23 -7.37 -12.50 4.60
CA PHE A 23 -6.29 -12.98 5.45
C PHE A 23 -5.61 -14.30 5.00
N ASP A 24 -6.13 -15.02 4.01
CA ASP A 24 -5.61 -16.36 3.65
C ASP A 24 -4.39 -16.35 2.72
N HIS A 25 -3.96 -15.18 2.24
CA HIS A 25 -2.86 -15.06 1.29
C HIS A 25 -1.47 -14.95 1.93
N GLY A 26 -1.29 -15.44 3.16
CA GLY A 26 -0.02 -15.42 3.91
C GLY A 26 0.49 -14.01 4.28
N PRO A 27 1.37 -13.90 5.28
CA PRO A 27 1.85 -12.61 5.76
C PRO A 27 2.86 -11.97 4.80
N PHE A 28 2.92 -10.63 4.80
CA PHE A 28 4.11 -9.92 4.31
C PHE A 28 5.31 -10.26 5.21
N PRO A 29 6.55 -10.22 4.69
CA PRO A 29 7.73 -10.58 5.48
C PRO A 29 8.01 -9.58 6.62
N ASP A 30 8.30 -10.10 7.81
CA ASP A 30 8.64 -9.29 9.01
C ASP A 30 10.01 -8.63 8.88
N GLU A 31 11.03 -9.38 8.45
CA GLU A 31 12.36 -8.83 8.23
C GLU A 31 12.79 -9.07 6.78
N CYS A 32 13.19 -7.99 6.10
CA CYS A 32 13.79 -8.06 4.78
C CYS A 32 15.26 -7.61 4.84
N GLU A 33 16.14 -8.41 4.23
CA GLU A 33 17.58 -8.17 4.23
C GLU A 33 17.95 -6.82 3.59
N ASN A 34 17.29 -6.48 2.48
CA ASN A 34 17.47 -5.23 1.75
C ASN A 34 16.17 -4.78 1.06
N GLU A 35 16.14 -3.52 0.63
CA GLU A 35 14.97 -2.91 0.00
C GLU A 35 14.54 -3.61 -1.30
N VAL A 36 15.48 -4.14 -2.09
CA VAL A 36 15.17 -4.80 -3.36
C VAL A 36 14.38 -6.08 -3.11
N VAL A 37 14.88 -6.94 -2.22
CA VAL A 37 14.21 -8.19 -1.81
C VAL A 37 12.87 -7.90 -1.15
N ALA A 38 12.80 -6.82 -0.34
CA ALA A 38 11.55 -6.38 0.28
C ALA A 38 10.49 -6.03 -0.76
N VAL A 39 10.84 -5.23 -1.77
CA VAL A 39 9.91 -4.80 -2.83
C VAL A 39 9.50 -5.98 -3.73
N GLU A 40 10.43 -6.87 -4.07
CA GLU A 40 10.11 -8.09 -4.85
C GLU A 40 9.14 -9.01 -4.11
N THR A 41 9.39 -9.23 -2.82
CA THR A 41 8.53 -10.05 -1.97
C THR A 41 7.17 -9.38 -1.77
N PHE A 42 7.16 -8.08 -1.52
CA PHE A 42 5.95 -7.28 -1.43
C PHE A 42 5.10 -7.43 -2.69
N THR A 43 5.70 -7.24 -3.86
CA THR A 43 5.02 -7.32 -5.15
C THR A 43 4.39 -8.71 -5.34
N SER A 44 5.12 -9.77 -4.99
CA SER A 44 4.63 -11.16 -5.08
C SER A 44 3.44 -11.42 -4.15
N CYS A 45 3.52 -10.98 -2.88
CA CYS A 45 2.41 -11.09 -1.93
C CYS A 45 1.21 -10.26 -2.36
N PHE A 46 1.45 -9.04 -2.85
CA PHE A 46 0.42 -8.10 -3.29
C PHE A 46 -0.35 -8.66 -4.50
N ILE A 47 0.34 -9.18 -5.52
CA ILE A 47 -0.31 -9.82 -6.67
C ILE A 47 -1.12 -11.04 -6.24
N ARG A 48 -0.59 -11.86 -5.33
CA ARG A 48 -1.33 -13.03 -4.80
C ARG A 48 -2.63 -12.63 -4.11
N ARG A 49 -2.67 -11.48 -3.44
CA ARG A 49 -3.83 -11.00 -2.68
C ARG A 49 -4.85 -10.25 -3.56
N TYR A 50 -4.39 -9.41 -4.49
CA TYR A 50 -5.27 -8.50 -5.24
C TYR A 50 -5.44 -8.86 -6.73
N ASN A 51 -4.71 -9.85 -7.25
CA ASN A 51 -4.63 -10.28 -8.65
C ASN A 51 -4.04 -9.25 -9.63
N PHE A 52 -4.34 -7.97 -9.43
CA PHE A 52 -3.84 -6.84 -10.22
C PHE A 52 -3.13 -5.86 -9.31
N CYS A 53 -2.06 -5.23 -9.80
CA CYS A 53 -1.32 -4.22 -9.05
C CYS A 53 -0.70 -3.16 -9.96
N PRO A 54 -0.45 -1.95 -9.44
CA PRO A 54 0.43 -1.00 -10.11
C PRO A 54 1.80 -1.60 -10.37
N MET A 55 2.50 -1.11 -11.39
CA MET A 55 3.87 -1.52 -11.68
C MET A 55 4.82 -0.92 -10.64
N PHE A 56 5.16 -1.73 -9.63
CA PHE A 56 6.12 -1.35 -8.61
C PHE A 56 7.56 -1.37 -9.15
N PHE A 57 8.34 -0.37 -8.77
CA PHE A 57 9.74 -0.24 -9.15
C PHE A 57 10.60 -1.27 -8.40
N PRO A 58 11.24 -2.24 -9.08
CA PRO A 58 11.95 -3.35 -8.45
C PRO A 58 13.38 -2.93 -8.05
N GLY A 59 13.50 -2.05 -7.05
CA GLY A 59 14.79 -1.53 -6.60
C GLY A 59 14.69 -0.74 -5.29
N SER A 60 15.80 -0.12 -4.88
CA SER A 60 15.81 0.75 -3.70
C SER A 60 15.05 2.04 -3.95
N LEU A 61 14.62 2.72 -2.88
CA LEU A 61 14.02 4.06 -3.00
C LEU A 61 15.00 5.06 -3.64
N GLN A 62 16.28 4.89 -3.35
CA GLN A 62 17.34 5.72 -3.93
C GLN A 62 17.45 5.51 -5.44
N ASP A 63 17.35 4.28 -5.93
CA ASP A 63 17.36 3.97 -7.36
C ASP A 63 16.11 4.55 -8.06
N ALA A 64 14.95 4.45 -7.41
CA ALA A 64 13.71 5.06 -7.91
C ALA A 64 13.86 6.58 -8.07
N CYS A 65 14.46 7.25 -7.08
CA CYS A 65 14.76 8.69 -7.14
C CYS A 65 15.74 9.03 -8.27
N GLN A 66 16.78 8.21 -8.47
CA GLN A 66 17.74 8.45 -9.54
C GLN A 66 17.06 8.42 -10.92
N ILE A 67 16.19 7.43 -11.17
CA ILE A 67 15.49 7.32 -12.45
C ILE A 67 14.46 8.44 -12.62
N ALA A 68 13.75 8.80 -11.54
CA ALA A 68 12.77 9.89 -11.53
C ALA A 68 13.39 11.23 -11.93
N PHE A 69 14.55 11.57 -11.36
CA PHE A 69 15.09 12.93 -11.43
C PHE A 69 16.29 13.08 -12.39
N ASN A 70 17.06 12.02 -12.63
CA ASN A 70 18.29 12.09 -13.42
C ASN A 70 18.12 11.69 -14.90
N SER A 71 16.89 11.54 -15.40
CA SER A 71 16.69 11.36 -16.84
C SER A 71 17.23 12.59 -17.61
N GLN A 72 18.00 12.29 -18.67
CA GLN A 72 18.53 13.28 -19.61
C GLN A 72 17.41 13.94 -20.42
N VAL A 73 16.30 13.23 -20.63
CA VAL A 73 15.12 13.74 -21.32
C VAL A 73 14.16 14.29 -20.26
N ILE A 74 14.05 15.62 -20.17
CA ILE A 74 13.21 16.30 -19.17
C ILE A 74 11.75 15.80 -19.18
N LYS A 75 11.23 15.48 -20.38
CA LYS A 75 9.85 14.98 -20.56
C LYS A 75 9.62 13.57 -20.00
N GLU A 76 10.67 12.80 -19.76
CA GLU A 76 10.59 11.44 -19.20
C GLU A 76 10.70 11.44 -17.66
N ARG A 77 11.01 12.60 -17.06
CA ARG A 77 11.08 12.73 -15.60
C ARG A 77 9.69 12.62 -15.02
N ARG A 78 9.54 11.72 -14.05
CA ARG A 78 8.28 11.43 -13.39
C ARG A 78 8.51 11.42 -11.89
N PRO A 79 7.61 12.03 -11.09
CA PRO A 79 7.71 11.98 -9.64
C PRO A 79 7.67 10.53 -9.12
N VAL A 80 8.32 10.30 -7.97
CA VAL A 80 8.20 9.04 -7.23
C VAL A 80 6.93 9.10 -6.39
N LEU A 81 6.07 8.08 -6.49
CA LEU A 81 4.96 7.85 -5.58
C LEU A 81 5.37 6.74 -4.60
N ILE A 82 5.45 7.09 -3.32
CA ILE A 82 5.73 6.12 -2.26
C ILE A 82 4.39 5.58 -1.76
N TYR A 83 4.17 4.27 -1.95
CA TYR A 83 2.98 3.59 -1.44
C TYR A 83 3.32 2.84 -0.15
N ILE A 84 2.74 3.29 0.97
CA ILE A 84 2.92 2.67 2.28
C ILE A 84 1.77 1.71 2.56
N HIS A 85 2.10 0.44 2.74
CA HIS A 85 1.12 -0.61 3.00
C HIS A 85 1.18 -1.08 4.44
N HIS A 86 0.01 -1.35 5.00
CA HIS A 86 -0.12 -2.00 6.30
C HIS A 86 -1.23 -3.06 6.19
N ASP A 87 -0.86 -4.33 6.23
CA ASP A 87 -1.75 -5.46 5.95
C ASP A 87 -2.86 -5.61 6.99
N GLN A 88 -2.60 -5.22 8.24
CA GLN A 88 -3.61 -5.21 9.31
C GLN A 88 -4.58 -4.02 9.22
N SER A 89 -4.31 -3.02 8.35
CA SER A 89 -5.20 -1.90 8.14
C SER A 89 -6.31 -2.29 7.16
N ILE A 90 -7.55 -2.33 7.67
CA ILE A 90 -8.74 -2.58 6.86
C ILE A 90 -8.85 -1.55 5.73
N PHE A 91 -8.55 -0.27 6.03
CA PHE A 91 -8.57 0.80 5.03
C PHE A 91 -7.53 0.60 3.92
N SER A 92 -6.34 0.09 4.24
CA SER A 92 -5.32 -0.20 3.23
C SER A 92 -5.80 -1.30 2.29
N ASN A 93 -6.41 -2.36 2.82
CA ASN A 93 -6.95 -3.45 2.02
C ASN A 93 -8.13 -2.99 1.13
N MET A 94 -9.08 -2.23 1.70
CA MET A 94 -10.19 -1.65 0.94
C MET A 94 -9.70 -0.68 -0.14
N PHE A 95 -8.70 0.15 0.16
CA PHE A 95 -8.09 1.05 -0.80
C PHE A 95 -7.48 0.29 -1.97
N CYS A 96 -6.75 -0.81 -1.70
CA CYS A 96 -6.21 -1.68 -2.73
C CYS A 96 -7.30 -2.24 -3.63
N SER A 97 -8.30 -2.90 -3.06
CA SER A 97 -9.35 -3.58 -3.82
C SER A 97 -10.26 -2.62 -4.61
N ASN A 98 -10.59 -1.45 -4.03
CA ASN A 98 -11.62 -0.57 -4.60
C ASN A 98 -11.05 0.57 -5.45
N ILE A 99 -9.78 0.95 -5.26
CA ILE A 99 -9.20 2.15 -5.88
C ILE A 99 -7.86 1.82 -6.54
N PHE A 100 -6.86 1.41 -5.74
CA PHE A 100 -5.47 1.33 -6.18
C PHE A 100 -5.24 0.30 -7.30
N CYS A 101 -5.98 -0.81 -7.27
CA CYS A 101 -5.87 -1.89 -8.25
C CYS A 101 -6.87 -1.76 -9.41
N THR A 102 -7.59 -0.65 -9.52
CA THR A 102 -8.47 -0.41 -10.68
C THR A 102 -7.62 -0.09 -11.92
N GLU A 103 -8.08 -0.54 -13.09
CA GLU A 103 -7.36 -0.38 -14.36
C GLU A 103 -7.00 1.09 -14.64
N ILE A 104 -7.95 2.00 -14.46
CA ILE A 104 -7.76 3.44 -14.67
C ILE A 104 -6.63 4.01 -13.79
N ILE A 105 -6.58 3.59 -12.51
CA ILE A 105 -5.53 4.05 -11.59
C ILE A 105 -4.18 3.42 -11.94
N ILE A 106 -4.16 2.14 -12.29
CA ILE A 106 -2.93 1.45 -12.72
C ILE A 106 -2.33 2.13 -13.95
N GLU A 107 -3.13 2.40 -14.98
CA GLU A 107 -2.69 3.09 -16.20
C GLU A 107 -2.19 4.51 -15.89
N PHE A 108 -2.95 5.27 -15.10
CA PHE A 108 -2.55 6.61 -14.69
C PHE A 108 -1.22 6.63 -13.94
N LEU A 109 -1.02 5.70 -13.00
CA LEU A 109 0.22 5.57 -12.24
C LEU A 109 1.38 5.16 -13.14
N LEU A 110 1.16 4.19 -14.03
CA LEU A 110 2.18 3.69 -14.97
C LEU A 110 2.69 4.80 -15.88
N GLU A 111 1.83 5.71 -16.33
CA GLU A 111 2.22 6.81 -17.21
C GLU A 111 2.92 7.94 -16.46
N ASN A 112 2.46 8.29 -15.26
CA ASN A 112 2.81 9.56 -14.61
C ASN A 112 3.80 9.43 -13.44
N TYR A 113 3.98 8.24 -12.87
CA TYR A 113 4.76 8.05 -11.64
C TYR A 113 5.75 6.89 -11.75
N ILE A 114 6.78 6.94 -10.91
CA ILE A 114 7.54 5.77 -10.50
C ILE A 114 6.98 5.33 -9.16
N VAL A 115 6.27 4.21 -9.11
CA VAL A 115 5.62 3.73 -7.88
C VAL A 115 6.59 2.86 -7.10
N TRP A 116 6.90 3.22 -5.86
CA TRP A 116 7.75 2.45 -4.97
C TRP A 116 6.97 2.02 -3.72
N PRO A 117 6.82 0.71 -3.46
CA PRO A 117 6.06 0.23 -2.33
C PRO A 117 6.93 0.02 -1.09
N TRP A 118 6.32 0.16 0.09
CA TRP A 118 6.93 -0.24 1.36
C TRP A 118 5.88 -0.83 2.29
N ASP A 119 6.15 -2.03 2.81
CA ASP A 119 5.32 -2.64 3.85
C ASP A 119 5.79 -2.19 5.23
N ILE A 120 4.87 -1.70 6.05
CA ILE A 120 5.11 -1.29 7.43
C ILE A 120 4.29 -2.13 8.42
N THR A 121 3.87 -3.33 8.00
CA THR A 121 3.00 -4.20 8.80
C THR A 121 3.68 -4.60 10.11
N PHE A 122 4.98 -4.83 10.09
CA PHE A 122 5.79 -5.13 11.25
C PHE A 122 6.64 -3.91 11.67
N GLU A 123 6.86 -3.76 12.98
CA GLU A 123 7.64 -2.63 13.55
C GLU A 123 9.09 -2.59 13.05
N SER A 124 9.68 -3.76 12.83
CA SER A 124 10.99 -3.98 12.18
C SER A 124 11.13 -3.28 10.83
N ASN A 125 10.02 -3.07 10.11
CA ASN A 125 9.98 -2.43 8.80
C ASN A 125 9.72 -0.91 8.86
N LYS A 126 9.43 -0.34 10.04
CA LYS A 126 9.19 1.11 10.23
C LYS A 126 10.49 1.91 10.39
N LYS A 127 11.47 1.64 9.52
CA LYS A 127 12.80 2.24 9.55
C LYS A 127 12.80 3.75 9.35
#